data_AF-A0A7S3X2V7-F1
#
_entry.id   AF-A0A7S3X2V7-F1
#
_cell.length_a   1.000
_cell.length_b   1.000
_cell.length_c   1.000
_cell.angle_alpha   90.00
_cell.angle_beta   90.00
_cell.angle_gamma   90.00
#
_symmetry.space_group_name_H-M   'P 1'
#
loop_
_entity.id
_entity.type
_entity.pdbx_description
1 polymer ?
#
loop_
_entity_poly.entity_id
_entity_poly.type
_entity_poly.pdbx_seq_one_letter_code
_entity_poly.pdbx_strand_id
1 'polypeptide(L)'
;RVHLLQAVAAEYRAAFNEVFKTCQGDKRSIMDQIREKTARMRSILAELQVEEEVPDPQLHDTEEADAVLQVKDSEISVEKWISPEEQKKIDDAKAKEEERLRQLRENDAGTRALNQMMGGTLKTKKDLSALEMTLDREPWMDQIPEEEMTELQLLALKEFQDKEKALADEQDKYRKLLDAELKRLRQEVTELM
;
A
#
# COMPACT_ATOMS: atom_id res chain seq x y z
N ARG A 1 -57.42 21.19 -5.97
CA ARG A 1 -57.03 20.55 -4.67
C ARG A 1 -55.85 19.59 -4.81
N VAL A 2 -55.76 18.80 -5.88
CA VAL A 2 -54.62 17.88 -6.13
C VAL A 2 -53.29 18.62 -6.38
N HIS A 3 -53.31 19.78 -7.05
CA HIS A 3 -52.09 20.52 -7.39
C HIS A 3 -51.31 21.08 -6.17
N LEU A 4 -52.00 21.52 -5.11
CA LEU A 4 -51.32 21.99 -3.89
C LEU A 4 -50.63 20.84 -3.16
N LEU A 5 -51.26 19.67 -3.11
CA LEU A 5 -50.65 18.47 -2.53
C LEU A 5 -49.44 18.00 -3.34
N GLN A 6 -49.50 18.10 -4.68
CA GLN A 6 -48.38 17.79 -5.56
C GLN A 6 -47.20 18.75 -5.36
N ALA A 7 -47.47 20.05 -5.18
CA ALA A 7 -46.44 21.05 -4.91
C ALA A 7 -45.73 20.79 -3.57
N VAL A 8 -46.50 20.56 -2.51
CA VAL A 8 -45.96 20.20 -1.19
C VAL A 8 -45.13 18.91 -1.25
N ALA A 9 -45.62 17.88 -1.96
CA ALA A 9 -44.86 16.64 -2.15
C ALA A 9 -43.55 16.86 -2.92
N ALA A 10 -43.51 17.79 -3.89
CA ALA A 10 -42.29 18.13 -4.62
C ALA A 10 -41.27 18.84 -3.71
N GLU A 11 -41.72 19.78 -2.87
CA GLU A 11 -40.87 20.46 -1.88
C GLU A 11 -40.26 19.47 -0.89
N TYR A 12 -41.05 18.53 -0.37
CA TYR A 12 -40.54 17.48 0.52
C TYR A 12 -39.49 16.58 -0.16
N ARG A 13 -39.70 16.18 -1.42
CA ARG A 13 -38.70 15.40 -2.18
C ARG A 13 -37.42 16.19 -2.41
N ALA A 14 -37.53 17.47 -2.75
CA ALA A 14 -36.37 18.33 -2.94
C ALA A 14 -35.57 18.49 -1.63
N ALA A 15 -36.24 18.76 -0.51
CA ALA A 15 -35.60 18.84 0.80
C ALA A 15 -34.94 17.52 1.19
N PHE A 16 -35.61 16.38 0.97
CA PHE A 16 -35.03 15.05 1.21
C PHE A 16 -33.78 14.83 0.37
N ASN A 17 -33.82 15.16 -0.93
CA ASN A 17 -32.68 14.97 -1.83
C ASN A 17 -31.46 15.79 -1.39
N GLU A 18 -31.66 17.01 -0.89
CA GLU A 18 -30.55 17.84 -0.38
C GLU A 18 -29.94 17.27 0.91
N VAL A 19 -30.77 16.77 1.83
CA VAL A 19 -30.28 16.09 3.04
C VAL A 19 -29.55 14.80 2.67
N PHE A 20 -30.09 14.02 1.73
CA PHE A 20 -29.49 12.78 1.26
C PHE A 20 -28.12 13.01 0.62
N LYS A 21 -28.00 14.02 -0.26
CA LYS A 21 -26.71 14.40 -0.87
C LYS A 21 -25.68 14.82 0.18
N THR A 22 -26.10 15.61 1.17
CA THR A 22 -25.20 16.02 2.28
C THR A 22 -24.70 14.79 3.04
N CYS A 23 -25.62 13.90 3.45
CA CYS A 23 -25.27 12.69 4.18
C CYS A 23 -24.36 11.75 3.36
N GLN A 24 -24.61 11.60 2.06
CA GLN A 24 -23.76 10.82 1.17
C GLN A 24 -22.37 11.44 1.02
N GLY A 25 -22.29 12.76 0.94
CA GLY A 25 -21.03 13.52 0.93
C GLY A 25 -20.22 13.34 2.21
N ASP A 26 -20.87 13.46 3.37
CA ASP A 26 -20.25 13.26 4.68
C ASP A 26 -19.70 11.84 4.82
N LYS A 27 -20.49 10.83 4.43
CA LYS A 27 -20.05 9.44 4.43
C LYS A 27 -18.86 9.22 3.51
N ARG A 28 -18.88 9.75 2.28
CA ARG A 28 -17.74 9.66 1.35
C ARG A 28 -16.48 10.31 1.92
N SER A 29 -16.61 11.47 2.56
CA SER A 29 -15.50 12.14 3.24
C SER A 29 -14.90 11.30 4.36
N ILE A 30 -15.73 10.70 5.22
CA ILE A 30 -15.28 9.79 6.28
C ILE A 30 -14.58 8.57 5.68
N MET A 31 -15.12 7.99 4.62
CA MET A 31 -14.52 6.85 3.93
C MET A 31 -13.16 7.20 3.33
N ASP A 32 -13.01 8.37 2.73
CA ASP A 32 -11.73 8.85 2.20
C ASP A 32 -10.70 9.07 3.33
N GLN A 33 -11.12 9.60 4.47
CA GLN A 33 -10.26 9.72 5.66
C GLN A 33 -9.81 8.36 6.18
N ILE A 34 -10.71 7.36 6.23
CA ILE A 34 -10.34 6.00 6.63
C ILE A 34 -9.35 5.41 5.63
N ARG A 35 -9.60 5.57 4.32
CA ARG A 35 -8.69 5.08 3.26
C ARG A 35 -7.30 5.70 3.34
N GLU A 36 -7.20 6.99 3.61
CA GLU A 36 -5.91 7.68 3.80
C GLU A 36 -5.15 7.10 5.00
N LYS A 37 -5.82 6.92 6.14
CA LYS A 37 -5.23 6.31 7.35
C LYS A 37 -4.85 4.86 7.12
N THR A 38 -5.69 4.08 6.46
CA THR A 38 -5.43 2.69 6.07
C THR A 38 -4.23 2.58 5.12
N ALA A 39 -4.09 3.49 4.17
CA ALA A 39 -2.92 3.55 3.29
C ALA A 39 -1.64 3.84 4.08
N ARG A 40 -1.68 4.78 5.05
CA ARG A 40 -0.55 5.03 5.95
C ARG A 40 -0.23 3.80 6.81
N MET A 41 -1.23 3.11 7.36
CA MET A 41 -1.02 1.86 8.11
C MET A 41 -0.34 0.78 7.25
N ARG A 42 -0.76 0.60 5.99
CA ARG A 42 -0.11 -0.32 5.04
C ARG A 42 1.36 0.06 4.77
N SER A 43 1.66 1.36 4.65
CA SER A 43 3.05 1.84 4.52
C SER A 43 3.90 1.48 5.74
N ILE A 44 3.40 1.74 6.95
CA ILE A 44 4.10 1.44 8.19
C ILE A 44 4.32 -0.08 8.35
N LEU A 45 3.31 -0.89 8.02
CA LEU A 45 3.42 -2.35 8.03
C LEU A 45 4.46 -2.86 7.03
N ALA A 46 4.54 -2.26 5.84
CA ALA A 46 5.57 -2.56 4.85
C ALA A 46 6.98 -2.17 5.35
N GLU A 47 7.10 -1.02 6.03
CA GLU A 47 8.35 -0.57 6.66
C GLU A 47 8.81 -1.49 7.79
N LEU A 48 7.86 -2.03 8.58
CA LEU A 48 8.12 -3.00 9.66
C LEU A 48 8.27 -4.45 9.16
N GLN A 49 7.98 -4.72 7.88
CA GLN A 49 7.91 -6.06 7.28
C GLN A 49 6.96 -7.03 8.03
N VAL A 50 5.84 -6.51 8.51
CA VAL A 50 4.79 -7.29 9.18
C VAL A 50 3.59 -7.41 8.25
N GLU A 51 3.19 -8.64 7.93
CA GLU A 51 1.93 -8.89 7.21
C GLU A 51 0.77 -8.92 8.20
N GLU A 52 -0.06 -7.88 8.17
CA GLU A 52 -1.29 -7.80 8.96
C GLU A 52 -2.44 -7.29 8.07
N GLU A 53 -3.65 -7.82 8.28
CA GLU A 53 -4.84 -7.35 7.57
C GLU A 53 -5.28 -5.97 8.08
N VAL A 54 -5.38 -5.02 7.15
CA VAL A 54 -5.87 -3.66 7.43
C VAL A 54 -7.30 -3.53 6.91
N PRO A 55 -8.26 -3.03 7.71
CA PRO A 55 -9.64 -2.82 7.27
C PRO A 55 -9.74 -1.95 6.01
N ASP A 56 -10.48 -2.44 5.01
CA ASP A 56 -10.75 -1.75 3.76
C ASP A 56 -12.27 -1.55 3.60
N PRO A 57 -12.82 -0.44 4.14
CA PRO A 57 -14.25 -0.22 4.06
C PRO A 57 -14.65 0.10 2.61
N GLN A 58 -15.76 -0.51 2.18
CA GLN A 58 -16.36 -0.29 0.87
C GLN A 58 -17.80 0.19 1.05
N LEU A 59 -18.25 1.06 0.13
CA LEU A 59 -19.65 1.47 0.10
C LEU A 59 -20.50 0.29 -0.36
N HIS A 60 -21.66 0.11 0.25
CA HIS A 60 -22.62 -0.88 -0.23
C HIS A 60 -23.34 -0.33 -1.47
N ASP A 61 -23.59 -1.18 -2.45
CA ASP A 61 -24.41 -0.88 -3.64
C ASP A 61 -25.73 -0.14 -3.37
N THR A 62 -26.38 -0.36 -2.22
CA THR A 62 -27.64 0.30 -1.86
C THR A 62 -27.49 1.76 -1.48
N GLU A 63 -26.26 2.23 -1.27
CA GLU A 63 -25.93 3.60 -0.84
C GLU A 63 -25.68 4.51 -2.04
N GLU A 64 -25.53 3.94 -3.24
CA GLU A 64 -25.46 4.67 -4.48
C GLU A 64 -26.82 4.62 -5.18
N ALA A 65 -27.51 5.76 -5.23
CA ALA A 65 -28.83 5.87 -5.84
C ALA A 65 -28.84 5.39 -7.32
N ASP A 66 -27.74 5.65 -8.04
CA ASP A 66 -27.60 5.29 -9.45
C ASP A 66 -27.26 3.81 -9.67
N ALA A 67 -26.87 3.06 -8.64
CA ALA A 67 -26.51 1.65 -8.79
C ALA A 67 -27.69 0.81 -9.29
N VAL A 68 -28.93 1.19 -8.96
CA VAL A 68 -30.15 0.52 -9.46
C VAL A 68 -30.33 0.67 -10.98
N LEU A 69 -29.75 1.72 -11.57
CA LEU A 69 -29.82 1.98 -13.00
C LEU A 69 -28.66 1.34 -13.78
N GLN A 70 -27.66 0.82 -13.07
CA GLN A 70 -26.49 0.18 -13.67
C GLN A 70 -26.64 -1.33 -13.58
N VAL A 71 -26.38 -2.02 -14.68
CA VAL A 71 -26.30 -3.48 -14.72
C VAL A 71 -24.83 -3.87 -14.64
N LYS A 72 -24.47 -4.69 -13.66
CA LYS A 72 -23.11 -5.23 -13.54
C LYS A 72 -22.95 -6.41 -14.48
N ASP A 73 -21.77 -6.59 -15.07
CA ASP A 73 -21.49 -7.76 -15.93
C ASP A 73 -21.72 -9.09 -15.20
N SER A 74 -21.53 -9.12 -13.88
CA SER A 74 -21.81 -10.28 -13.02
C SER A 74 -23.30 -10.65 -12.93
N GLU A 75 -24.22 -9.74 -13.26
CA GLU A 75 -25.66 -10.00 -13.30
C GLU A 75 -26.08 -10.64 -14.63
N ILE A 76 -25.22 -10.61 -15.65
CA ILE A 76 -25.45 -11.21 -16.95
C ILE A 76 -24.97 -12.66 -16.92
N SER A 77 -25.91 -13.60 -16.80
CA SER A 77 -25.63 -15.05 -16.77
C SER A 77 -25.27 -15.65 -18.13
N VAL A 78 -25.40 -14.88 -19.21
CA VAL A 78 -25.16 -15.34 -20.58
C VAL A 78 -23.75 -14.96 -21.00
N GLU A 79 -23.01 -15.93 -21.52
CA GLU A 79 -21.69 -15.66 -22.11
C GLU A 79 -21.83 -14.69 -23.29
N LYS A 80 -21.03 -13.62 -23.26
CA LYS A 80 -20.96 -12.68 -24.37
C LYS A 80 -20.55 -13.43 -25.62
N TRP A 81 -21.43 -13.47 -26.63
CA TRP A 81 -21.07 -14.06 -27.91
C TRP A 81 -20.00 -13.20 -28.59
N ILE A 82 -18.88 -13.83 -28.94
CA ILE A 82 -17.75 -13.20 -29.63
C ILE A 82 -17.71 -13.78 -31.04
N SER A 83 -17.68 -12.91 -32.05
CA SER A 83 -17.53 -13.33 -33.44
C SER A 83 -16.16 -14.01 -33.65
N PRO A 84 -16.03 -15.00 -34.55
CA PRO A 84 -14.74 -15.64 -34.85
C PRO A 84 -13.62 -14.65 -35.25
N GLU A 85 -13.95 -13.53 -35.88
CA GLU A 85 -12.98 -12.48 -36.22
C GLU A 85 -12.51 -11.69 -34.99
N GLU A 86 -13.42 -11.45 -34.04
CA GLU A 86 -13.14 -10.73 -32.81
C GLU A 86 -12.35 -11.61 -31.84
N GLN A 87 -12.65 -12.90 -31.80
CA GLN A 87 -11.87 -13.89 -31.06
C GLN A 87 -10.43 -13.96 -31.56
N LYS A 88 -10.21 -14.00 -32.88
CA LYS A 88 -8.85 -13.94 -33.47
C LYS A 88 -8.10 -12.67 -33.08
N LYS A 89 -8.76 -11.51 -33.07
CA LYS A 89 -8.14 -10.25 -32.63
C LYS A 89 -7.75 -10.30 -31.16
N ILE A 90 -8.59 -10.87 -30.30
CA ILE A 90 -8.30 -11.04 -28.86
C ILE A 90 -7.11 -11.97 -28.67
N ASP A 91 -7.09 -13.10 -29.39
CA ASP A 91 -6.01 -14.09 -29.29
C ASP A 91 -4.69 -13.56 -29.85
N ASP A 92 -4.71 -12.85 -30.98
CA ASP A 92 -3.53 -12.17 -31.55
C ASP A 92 -3.00 -11.09 -30.59
N ALA A 93 -3.89 -10.32 -29.97
CA ALA A 93 -3.52 -9.30 -28.98
C ALA A 93 -2.90 -9.94 -27.72
N LYS A 94 -3.49 -11.04 -27.22
CA LYS A 94 -2.95 -11.81 -26.10
C LYS A 94 -1.58 -12.41 -26.43
N ALA A 95 -1.43 -13.03 -27.60
CA ALA A 95 -0.17 -13.60 -28.05
C ALA A 95 0.93 -12.54 -28.17
N LYS A 96 0.60 -11.36 -28.71
CA LYS A 96 1.54 -10.24 -28.82
C LYS A 96 1.95 -9.68 -27.46
N GLU A 97 1.01 -9.57 -26.52
CA GLU A 97 1.31 -9.09 -25.16
C GLU A 97 2.11 -10.13 -24.36
N GLU A 98 1.83 -11.43 -24.51
CA GLU A 98 2.63 -12.51 -23.93
C GLU A 98 4.05 -12.54 -24.50
N GLU A 99 4.20 -12.37 -25.81
CA GLU A 99 5.52 -12.29 -26.45
C GLU A 99 6.29 -11.05 -25.95
N ARG A 100 5.62 -9.91 -25.83
CA ARG A 100 6.20 -8.70 -25.22
C ARG A 100 6.62 -8.95 -23.76
N LEU A 101 5.79 -9.59 -22.94
CA LEU A 101 6.13 -9.94 -21.56
C LEU A 101 7.30 -10.92 -21.50
N ARG A 102 7.36 -11.90 -22.41
CA ARG A 102 8.44 -12.88 -22.49
C ARG A 102 9.76 -12.21 -22.88
N GLN A 103 9.75 -11.35 -23.89
CA GLN A 103 10.92 -10.56 -24.29
C GLN A 103 11.38 -9.62 -23.16
N LEU A 104 10.45 -9.01 -22.43
CA LEU A 104 10.78 -8.19 -21.26
C LEU A 104 11.45 -9.06 -20.18
N ARG A 105 10.89 -10.24 -19.86
CA ARG A 105 11.49 -11.17 -18.89
C ARG A 105 12.85 -11.71 -19.34
N GLU A 106 13.04 -12.01 -20.62
CA GLU A 106 14.31 -12.57 -21.13
C GLU A 106 15.43 -11.52 -21.10
N ASN A 107 15.14 -10.26 -21.45
CA ASN A 107 16.12 -9.18 -21.47
C ASN A 107 16.50 -8.61 -20.09
N ASP A 108 15.84 -9.03 -19.02
CA ASP A 108 15.99 -8.42 -17.69
C ASP A 108 16.99 -9.13 -16.77
N ALA A 109 18.14 -9.55 -17.31
CA ALA A 109 19.21 -10.12 -16.47
C ALA A 109 19.62 -9.16 -15.33
N GLY A 110 19.64 -7.84 -15.62
CA GLY A 110 19.91 -6.79 -14.63
C GLY A 110 18.83 -6.73 -13.53
N THR A 111 17.55 -6.70 -13.89
CA THR A 111 16.47 -6.60 -12.90
C THR A 111 16.26 -7.91 -12.15
N ARG A 112 16.56 -9.07 -12.75
CA ARG A 112 16.64 -10.35 -12.01
C ARG A 112 17.76 -10.34 -10.97
N ALA A 113 18.97 -9.92 -11.36
CA ALA A 113 20.08 -9.81 -10.42
C ALA A 113 19.78 -8.79 -9.31
N LEU A 114 19.19 -7.65 -9.66
CA LEU A 114 18.79 -6.63 -8.69
C LEU A 114 17.65 -7.10 -7.77
N ASN A 115 16.68 -7.86 -8.28
CA ASN A 115 15.66 -8.53 -7.46
C ASN A 115 16.27 -9.53 -6.50
N GLN A 116 17.22 -10.34 -6.97
CA GLN A 116 17.85 -11.38 -6.16
C GLN A 116 18.83 -10.83 -5.11
N MET A 117 19.49 -9.70 -5.37
CA MET A 117 20.48 -9.10 -4.46
C MET A 117 19.91 -7.96 -3.60
N MET A 118 18.95 -7.18 -4.09
CA MET A 118 18.46 -5.94 -3.46
C MET A 118 16.94 -5.76 -3.53
N GLY A 119 16.16 -6.83 -3.75
CA GLY A 119 14.69 -6.76 -3.79
C GLY A 119 14.12 -5.89 -4.92
N GLY A 120 14.91 -5.63 -5.97
CA GLY A 120 14.44 -5.04 -7.23
C GLY A 120 14.63 -3.54 -7.37
N THR A 121 15.06 -2.86 -6.30
CA THR A 121 15.28 -1.41 -6.32
C THR A 121 16.62 -1.09 -5.66
N LEU A 122 17.48 -0.35 -6.37
CA LEU A 122 18.72 0.16 -5.81
C LEU A 122 18.41 1.38 -4.94
N LYS A 123 18.11 1.16 -3.65
CA LYS A 123 17.92 2.23 -2.69
C LYS A 123 19.25 2.92 -2.43
N THR A 124 19.34 4.24 -2.60
CA THR A 124 20.55 4.98 -2.21
C THR A 124 20.60 5.09 -0.69
N LYS A 125 21.77 5.44 -0.11
CA LYS A 125 21.91 5.61 1.35
C LYS A 125 20.94 6.66 1.96
N LYS A 126 20.33 7.51 1.13
CA LYS A 126 19.31 8.48 1.53
C LYS A 126 17.88 7.91 1.56
N ASP A 127 17.65 6.80 0.85
CA ASP A 127 16.34 6.16 0.69
C ASP A 127 16.16 4.94 1.61
N LEU A 128 17.24 4.52 2.29
CA LEU A 128 17.16 3.47 3.30
C LEU A 128 16.41 4.02 4.51
N SER A 129 15.36 3.32 4.92
CA SER A 129 14.76 3.56 6.24
C SER A 129 15.82 3.34 7.31
N ALA A 130 15.70 3.98 8.47
CA ALA A 130 16.60 3.75 9.61
C ALA A 130 16.72 2.24 9.95
N LEU A 131 15.65 1.48 9.66
CA LEU A 131 15.58 0.03 9.81
C LEU A 131 16.38 -0.79 8.79
N GLU A 132 16.71 -0.22 7.63
CA GLU A 132 17.45 -0.88 6.55
C GLU A 132 18.95 -0.54 6.56
N MET A 133 19.38 0.42 7.38
CA MET A 133 20.79 0.73 7.53
C MET A 133 21.51 -0.42 8.24
N THR A 134 22.54 -0.97 7.60
CA THR A 134 23.42 -1.99 8.15
C THR A 134 24.86 -1.47 8.15
N LEU A 135 25.63 -1.81 9.18
CA LEU A 135 27.03 -1.41 9.32
C LEU A 135 27.91 -2.54 8.76
N ASP A 136 28.70 -2.25 7.73
CA ASP A 136 29.60 -3.24 7.12
C ASP A 136 30.78 -3.53 8.07
N ARG A 137 30.83 -4.76 8.59
CA ARG A 137 31.91 -5.22 9.45
C ARG A 137 33.10 -5.66 8.61
N GLU A 138 34.29 -5.12 8.91
CA GLU A 138 35.49 -5.45 8.14
C GLU A 138 36.02 -6.84 8.54
N PRO A 139 36.52 -7.68 7.59
CA PRO A 139 36.88 -9.07 7.86
C PRO A 139 37.96 -9.26 8.93
N TRP A 140 38.86 -8.29 9.09
CA TRP A 140 39.92 -8.33 10.10
C TRP A 140 39.39 -8.18 11.53
N MET A 141 38.18 -7.63 11.71
CA MET A 141 37.51 -7.50 13.01
C MET A 141 37.01 -8.84 13.57
N ASP A 142 36.95 -9.89 12.74
CA ASP A 142 36.55 -11.25 13.12
C ASP A 142 37.72 -12.24 13.09
N GLN A 143 38.73 -11.98 12.25
CA GLN A 143 39.83 -12.92 12.01
C GLN A 143 41.03 -12.74 12.94
N ILE A 144 41.22 -11.55 13.51
CA ILE A 144 42.38 -11.24 14.37
C ILE A 144 41.89 -11.21 15.82
N PRO A 145 42.43 -12.06 16.71
CA PRO A 145 42.14 -11.99 18.15
C PRO A 145 42.54 -10.64 18.72
N GLU A 146 41.78 -10.12 19.69
CA GLU A 146 42.05 -8.80 20.31
C GLU A 146 43.48 -8.68 20.89
N GLU A 147 44.10 -9.81 21.25
CA GLU A 147 45.47 -9.90 21.79
C GLU A 147 46.56 -9.64 20.73
N GLU A 148 46.26 -9.83 19.44
CA GLU A 148 47.19 -9.60 18.32
C GLU A 148 46.92 -8.29 17.57
N MET A 149 45.92 -7.51 18.01
CA MET A 149 45.58 -6.24 17.39
C MET A 149 46.54 -5.12 17.77
N THR A 150 46.82 -4.24 16.80
CA THR A 150 47.50 -2.97 17.08
C THR A 150 46.58 -2.00 17.83
N GLU A 151 47.13 -1.04 18.59
CA GLU A 151 46.35 -0.03 19.33
C GLU A 151 45.36 0.73 18.42
N LEU A 152 45.72 0.96 17.15
CA LEU A 152 44.84 1.57 16.14
C LEU A 152 43.66 0.67 15.75
N GLN A 153 43.86 -0.65 15.66
CA GLN A 153 42.82 -1.62 15.34
C GLN A 153 41.86 -1.83 16.51
N LEU A 154 42.38 -1.84 17.75
CA LEU A 154 41.56 -1.87 18.98
C LEU A 154 40.67 -0.63 19.09
N LEU A 155 41.21 0.56 18.78
CA LEU A 155 40.41 1.79 18.76
C LEU A 155 39.32 1.74 17.68
N ALA A 156 39.65 1.28 16.47
CA ALA A 156 38.69 1.15 15.38
C ALA A 156 37.59 0.11 15.65
N LEU A 157 37.92 -1.03 16.30
CA LEU A 157 36.95 -2.03 16.74
C LEU A 157 35.98 -1.44 17.78
N LYS A 158 36.51 -0.68 18.74
CA LYS A 158 35.68 -0.02 19.77
C LYS A 158 34.75 1.03 19.17
N GLU A 159 35.25 1.86 18.25
CA GLU A 159 34.41 2.80 17.50
C GLU A 159 33.34 2.11 16.66
N PHE A 160 33.64 0.96 16.06
CA PHE A 160 32.67 0.16 15.31
C PHE A 160 31.57 -0.37 16.23
N GLN A 161 31.92 -0.95 17.38
CA GLN A 161 30.97 -1.44 18.38
C GLN A 161 30.09 -0.32 18.94
N ASP A 162 30.66 0.86 19.18
CA ASP A 162 29.91 2.03 19.65
C ASP A 162 28.92 2.52 18.57
N LYS A 163 29.33 2.52 17.29
CA LYS A 163 28.45 2.84 16.14
C LYS A 163 27.36 1.79 15.94
N GLU A 164 27.68 0.51 16.13
CA GLU A 164 26.71 -0.60 16.03
C GLU A 164 25.64 -0.49 17.13
N LYS A 165 26.05 -0.22 18.37
CA LYS A 165 25.11 0.03 19.47
C LYS A 165 24.24 1.26 19.23
N ALA A 166 24.84 2.37 18.77
CA ALA A 166 24.09 3.57 18.44
C ALA A 166 23.06 3.32 17.33
N LEU A 167 23.43 2.56 16.30
CA LEU A 167 22.53 2.17 15.22
C LEU A 167 21.38 1.28 15.71
N ALA A 168 21.67 0.29 16.54
CA ALA A 168 20.66 -0.57 17.16
C ALA A 168 19.66 0.25 18.02
N ASP A 169 20.17 1.19 18.82
CA ASP A 169 19.33 2.09 19.62
C ASP A 169 18.44 3.00 18.75
N GLU A 170 18.95 3.49 17.61
CA GLU A 170 18.15 4.27 16.66
C GLU A 170 17.08 3.42 15.98
N GLN A 171 17.40 2.20 15.56
CA GLN A 171 16.44 1.25 14.99
C GLN A 171 15.32 0.92 15.96
N ASP A 172 15.65 0.64 17.23
CA ASP A 172 14.66 0.34 18.26
C ASP A 172 13.76 1.54 18.59
N LYS A 173 14.32 2.76 18.64
CA LYS A 173 13.52 3.99 18.81
C LYS A 173 12.58 4.19 17.63
N TYR A 174 13.06 3.95 16.41
CA TYR A 174 12.28 4.09 15.20
C TYR A 174 11.14 3.07 15.12
N ARG A 175 11.39 1.79 15.46
CA ARG A 175 10.35 0.76 15.58
C ARG A 175 9.26 1.16 16.56
N LYS A 176 9.65 1.60 17.77
CA LYS A 176 8.70 2.04 18.81
C LYS A 176 7.86 3.23 18.34
N LEU A 177 8.44 4.14 17.56
CA LEU A 177 7.72 5.28 17.00
C LEU A 177 6.70 4.83 15.96
N LEU A 178 7.09 3.95 15.04
CA LEU A 178 6.19 3.36 14.04
C LEU A 178 5.05 2.58 14.70
N ASP A 179 5.34 1.75 15.71
CA ASP A 179 4.33 1.02 16.47
C ASP A 179 3.34 1.95 17.19
N ALA A 180 3.83 3.05 17.77
CA ALA A 180 3.00 4.05 18.41
C ALA A 180 2.10 4.79 17.40
N GLU A 181 2.65 5.15 16.23
CA GLU A 181 1.89 5.75 15.13
C GLU A 181 0.80 4.79 14.64
N LEU A 182 1.15 3.51 14.44
CA LEU A 182 0.24 2.47 14.02
C LEU A 182 -0.92 2.30 15.01
N LYS A 183 -0.62 2.22 16.31
CA LYS A 183 -1.65 2.14 17.36
C LYS A 183 -2.58 3.36 17.37
N ARG A 184 -2.03 4.56 17.20
CA ARG A 184 -2.83 5.80 17.10
C ARG A 184 -3.75 5.77 15.87
N LEU A 185 -3.23 5.40 14.70
CA LEU A 185 -4.01 5.31 13.47
C LEU A 185 -5.15 4.28 13.59
N ARG A 186 -4.93 3.15 14.26
CA ARG A 186 -6.00 2.17 14.55
C ARG A 186 -7.10 2.77 15.41
N GLN A 187 -6.74 3.52 16.45
CA GLN A 187 -7.72 4.19 17.30
C GLN A 187 -8.53 5.21 16.51
N GLU A 188 -7.86 6.07 15.72
CA GLU A 188 -8.52 7.05 14.86
C GLU A 188 -9.45 6.39 13.84
N VAL A 189 -9.05 5.26 13.24
CA VAL A 189 -9.92 4.51 12.31
C VAL A 189 -11.10 3.86 13.04
N THR A 190 -10.89 3.36 14.25
CA THR A 190 -11.97 2.79 15.08
C THR A 190 -12.98 3.85 15.51
N GLU A 191 -12.56 5.10 15.72
CA GLU A 191 -13.45 6.21 16.05
C GLU A 191 -14.26 6.72 14.85
N LEU A 192 -13.75 6.53 13.63
CA LEU A 192 -14.41 6.94 12.38
C LEU A 192 -15.36 5.88 11.81
N MET A 193 -15.22 4.62 12.23
CA MET A 193 -16.10 3.50 11.84
C MET A 193 -17.32 3.40 12.75
#